data_AF-C3ZYZ0-F1
#
_entry.id   AF-C3ZYZ0-F1
#
_cell.length_a   1.000
_cell.length_b   1.000
_cell.length_c   1.000
_cell.angle_alpha   90.00
_cell.angle_beta   90.00
_cell.angle_gamma   90.00
#
_symmetry.space_group_name_H-M   'P 1'
#
loop_
_entity.id
_entity.type
_entity.pdbx_description
1 polymer ?
#
loop_
_entity_poly.entity_id
_entity_poly.type
_entity_poly.pdbx_seq_one_letter_code
_entity_poly.pdbx_strand_id
1 'polypeptide(L)' 'CSDFADEFRSQEIDGQALMLLKEDHLMSAMNMKLGPALKICARINSLKQDS' A
#
# COMPACT_ATOMS: atom_id res chain seq x y z
N CYS A 1 5.81 -2.76 -10.22
CA CYS A 1 5.68 -2.12 -8.90
C CYS A 1 6.73 -1.05 -8.61
N SER A 2 7.76 -0.89 -9.45
CA SER A 2 8.73 0.22 -9.33
C SER A 2 8.05 1.57 -9.14
N ASP A 3 7.02 1.83 -9.94
CA ASP A 3 6.37 3.14 -10.03
C ASP A 3 5.58 3.53 -8.77
N PHE A 4 5.23 2.55 -7.92
CA PHE A 4 4.57 2.83 -6.64
C PHE A 4 5.57 2.87 -5.48
N ALA A 5 6.76 2.28 -5.64
CA ALA A 5 7.75 2.24 -4.55
C ALA A 5 8.26 3.65 -4.18
N ASP A 6 8.41 4.53 -5.17
CA ASP A 6 8.84 5.91 -4.93
C ASP A 6 7.75 6.74 -4.24
N GLU A 7 6.47 6.47 -4.54
CA GLU A 7 5.35 7.10 -3.84
C GLU A 7 5.30 6.69 -2.37
N PHE A 8 5.47 5.39 -2.07
CA PHE A 8 5.53 4.92 -0.68
C PHE A 8 6.70 5.54 0.08
N ARG A 9 7.85 5.74 -0.57
CA ARG A 9 8.99 6.45 0.00
C ARG A 9 8.70 7.93 0.23
N SER A 10 8.05 8.61 -0.72
CA SER A 10 7.68 10.02 -0.62
C SER A 10 6.66 10.28 0.48
N GLN A 11 5.79 9.30 0.77
CA GLN A 11 4.83 9.34 1.88
C GLN A 11 5.43 8.85 3.21
N GLU A 12 6.74 8.56 3.24
CA GLU A 12 7.46 8.05 4.42
C GLU A 12 6.82 6.79 5.03
N ILE A 13 6.27 5.91 4.18
CA ILE A 13 5.62 4.67 4.64
C ILE A 13 6.71 3.66 5.07
N ASP A 14 6.84 3.49 6.39
CA ASP A 14 7.65 2.46 7.00
C ASP A 14 6.90 1.11 7.13
N GLY A 15 7.53 0.11 7.75
CA GLY A 15 6.93 -1.20 7.94
C GLY A 15 5.66 -1.22 8.80
N GLN A 16 5.55 -0.34 9.79
CA GLN A 16 4.36 -0.27 10.66
C GLN A 16 3.22 0.44 9.93
N ALA A 17 3.50 1.58 9.30
CA ALA A 17 2.55 2.32 8.48
C ALA A 17 2.02 1.46 7.33
N LEU A 18 2.90 0.67 6.69
CA LEU A 18 2.52 -0.28 5.63
C LEU A 18 1.44 -1.26 6.11
N MET A 19 1.55 -1.76 7.35
CA MET A 19 0.55 -2.68 7.92
C MET A 19 -0.77 -1.99 8.27
N LEU A 20 -0.83 -0.66 8.30
CA LEU A 20 -2.06 0.09 8.57
C LEU A 20 -2.75 0.60 7.30
N LEU A 21 -2.12 0.42 6.13
CA LEU A 21 -2.71 0.86 4.86
C LEU A 21 -4.03 0.13 4.56
N LYS A 22 -4.98 0.92 4.09
CA LYS A 22 -6.29 0.50 3.56
C LYS A 22 -6.40 0.97 2.12
N GLU A 23 -7.31 0.37 1.36
CA GLU A 23 -7.56 0.73 -0.04
C GLU A 23 -7.79 2.22 -0.24
N ASP A 24 -8.56 2.84 0.66
CA ASP A 24 -8.82 4.29 0.63
C ASP A 24 -7.55 5.13 0.76
N HIS A 25 -6.56 4.73 1.58
CA HIS A 25 -5.29 5.45 1.67
C HIS A 25 -4.52 5.38 0.36
N LEU A 26 -4.54 4.22 -0.32
CA LEU A 26 -3.88 4.06 -1.61
C LEU A 26 -4.57 4.91 -2.70
N MET A 27 -5.90 4.91 -2.71
CA MET A 27 -6.68 5.61 -3.73
C MET A 27 -6.67 7.12 -3.54
N SER A 28 -6.83 7.58 -2.31
CA SER A 28 -7.00 8.99 -1.97
C SER A 28 -5.66 9.70 -1.77
N ALA A 29 -4.73 9.13 -0.98
CA ALA A 29 -3.46 9.79 -0.67
C ALA A 29 -2.38 9.57 -1.75
N MET A 30 -2.40 8.43 -2.43
CA MET A 30 -1.43 8.08 -3.48
C MET A 30 -2.01 8.08 -4.90
N ASN A 31 -3.22 8.63 -5.05
CA ASN A 31 -3.94 8.77 -6.32
C ASN A 31 -3.99 7.46 -7.14
N MET A 32 -4.01 6.31 -6.45
CA MET A 32 -3.93 4.99 -7.05
C MET A 32 -5.29 4.56 -7.58
N LYS A 33 -5.31 3.92 -8.76
CA LYS A 33 -6.55 3.32 -9.26
C LYS A 33 -6.98 2.13 -8.39
N LEU A 34 -8.29 1.87 -8.35
CA LEU A 34 -8.89 0.77 -7.58
C LEU A 34 -8.18 -0.57 -7.83
N GLY A 35 -7.98 -0.98 -9.08
CA GLY A 35 -7.38 -2.27 -9.42
C GLY A 35 -6.00 -2.52 -8.76
N PRO A 36 -5.01 -1.63 -8.94
CA PRO A 36 -3.73 -1.69 -8.22
C PRO A 36 -3.87 -1.61 -6.70
N ALA A 37 -4.76 -0.77 -6.17
CA ALA A 37 -4.98 -0.63 -4.73
C ALA A 37 -5.46 -1.95 -4.09
N LEU A 38 -6.47 -2.61 -4.68
CA LEU A 38 -6.96 -3.92 -4.25
C LEU A 38 -5.83 -4.96 -4.22
N LYS A 39 -4.97 -4.98 -5.26
CA LYS A 39 -3.84 -5.92 -5.37
C LYS A 39 -2.81 -5.69 -4.26
N ILE A 40 -2.47 -4.45 -3.95
CA ILE A 40 -1.50 -4.13 -2.89
C ILE A 40 -2.07 -4.50 -1.51
N CYS A 41 -3.32 -4.13 -1.23
CA CYS A 41 -3.96 -4.49 0.04
C CYS A 41 -4.07 -6.00 0.23
N ALA A 42 -4.35 -6.78 -0.81
CA ALA A 42 -4.31 -8.23 -0.75
C ALA A 42 -2.91 -8.77 -0.39
N ARG A 43 -1.84 -8.17 -0.94
CA ARG A 43 -0.46 -8.55 -0.60
C ARG A 43 -0.08 -8.17 0.82
N ILE A 44 -0.47 -6.99 1.30
CA ILE A 44 -0.25 -6.56 2.69
C ILE A 44 -0.98 -7.51 3.65
N ASN A 45 -2.21 -7.92 3.33
CA ASN A 45 -2.97 -8.85 4.16
C ASN A 45 -2.33 -10.25 4.21
N SER A 46 -1.75 -10.74 3.11
CA SER A 46 -0.95 -11.98 3.11
C SER A 46 0.23 -11.87 4.07
N LEU A 47 1.00 -10.78 4.00
CA LEU A 47 2.18 -10.57 4.86
C LEU A 47 1.82 -10.55 6.35
N LYS A 48 0.65 -10.01 6.70
CA LYS A 48 0.14 -10.00 8.08
C LYS A 48 -0.21 -11.39 8.61
N GLN A 49 -0.60 -12.32 7.74
CA GLN A 49 -0.94 -13.69 8.14
C GLN A 49 0.29 -14.58 8.26
N ASP A 50 1.39 -14.21 7.59
CA ASP A 50 2.67 -14.91 7.64
C ASP A 50 3.55 -14.49 8.85
N SER A 51 3.07 -13.55 9.69
CA SER A 51 3.75 -13.00 10.88
C SER A 51 3.04 -13.43 12.17
#